data_AF-A0A318LS41-F1
#
_entry.id   AF-A0A318LS41-F1
#
_cell.length_a   1.000
_cell.length_b   1.000
_cell.length_c   1.000
_cell.angle_alpha   90.00
_cell.angle_beta   90.00
_cell.angle_gamma   90.00
#
_symmetry.space_group_name_H-M   'P 1'
#
loop_
_entity.id
_entity.type
_entity.pdbx_description
1 polymer ?
#
loop_
_entity_poly.entity_id
_entity_poly.type
_entity_poly.pdbx_seq_one_letter_code
_entity_poly.pdbx_strand_id
1 'polypeptide(L)'
;MSTLRFGYGTNGFASHRLTDALAVIADLGYSGVALTLDHDHLDPFARDVAEQTRRVRDRLGELGLGVVVETGARYLLDPWHKHQPTLVSADPAPRIDFLRRATRIAEDLGAECVSFWSGVQPSDVDVETAWLRMRDGVAAVLETSGVRLALEPEPGHFVQHLEQALRLRTELGSPELLGITLDVGHCVAVEPKNAAECVREAGELLFNVQLDDMRPGVHEHLEFGEGELDLTGTLAALTEIGYRGLAAVELPRHSHAAPDVARRSITALRAADWLAGAERSVRADPVKIRTLFPAAGRKAGRSPLDARGLVHGTTDDHARARLLAALADALRDGELAKEVAELYRYGDGAERRGVLRGLHLLPGDAEVIDTGLRLVEDALRANDIGLVAAALGPFAQRHLDAHTWRHGVLKCLFTGVPVAAVSGLAQRADAELVRMVTDYVAERKAAGRDVPPDADLVLQEAGQ
;
A
#
# COMPACT_ATOMS: atom_id res chain seq x y z
N MET A 1 17.88 -8.57 -7.12
CA MET A 1 16.41 -8.61 -7.38
C MET A 1 15.75 -9.04 -6.08
N SER A 2 14.56 -8.52 -5.80
CA SER A 2 13.82 -8.91 -4.60
C SER A 2 13.47 -10.39 -4.63
N THR A 3 13.40 -11.00 -3.46
CA THR A 3 13.09 -12.42 -3.25
C THR A 3 11.66 -12.62 -2.74
N LEU A 4 10.86 -11.55 -2.66
CA LEU A 4 9.48 -11.62 -2.18
C LEU A 4 8.62 -12.46 -3.13
N ARG A 5 7.78 -13.31 -2.54
CA ARG A 5 6.85 -14.19 -3.26
C ARG A 5 5.44 -13.65 -3.08
N PHE A 6 4.92 -13.02 -4.13
CA PHE A 6 3.56 -12.49 -4.10
C PHE A 6 2.53 -13.58 -4.36
N GLY A 7 1.49 -13.61 -3.54
CA GLY A 7 0.32 -14.46 -3.74
C GLY A 7 -0.97 -13.66 -3.92
N TYR A 8 -2.08 -14.36 -4.11
CA TYR A 8 -3.41 -13.77 -4.13
C TYR A 8 -4.39 -14.64 -3.34
N GLY A 9 -5.23 -14.01 -2.53
CA GLY A 9 -6.25 -14.67 -1.72
C GLY A 9 -7.41 -15.19 -2.58
N THR A 10 -7.78 -16.45 -2.42
CA THR A 10 -8.88 -17.04 -3.19
C THR A 10 -10.24 -16.48 -2.77
N ASN A 11 -10.35 -15.87 -1.58
CA ASN A 11 -11.52 -15.06 -1.18
C ASN A 11 -11.84 -13.94 -2.19
N GLY A 12 -10.85 -13.39 -2.88
CA GLY A 12 -11.01 -12.42 -3.96
C GLY A 12 -11.50 -13.04 -5.27
N PHE A 13 -11.62 -14.36 -5.35
CA PHE A 13 -12.09 -15.14 -6.51
C PHE A 13 -13.32 -16.01 -6.19
N ALA A 14 -14.09 -15.68 -5.14
CA ALA A 14 -15.22 -16.49 -4.66
C ALA A 14 -16.36 -16.76 -5.69
N SER A 15 -16.35 -16.11 -6.86
CA SER A 15 -17.29 -16.38 -7.96
C SER A 15 -16.72 -17.26 -9.08
N HIS A 16 -15.47 -17.74 -8.92
CA HIS A 16 -14.81 -18.64 -9.87
C HIS A 16 -14.64 -20.01 -9.21
N ARG A 17 -14.74 -21.07 -10.02
CA ARG A 17 -14.27 -22.40 -9.60
C ARG A 17 -12.79 -22.29 -9.22
N LEU A 18 -12.38 -23.02 -8.19
CA LEU A 18 -11.00 -22.96 -7.70
C LEU A 18 -9.97 -23.21 -8.82
N THR A 19 -10.18 -24.20 -9.70
CA THR A 19 -9.26 -24.50 -10.81
C THR A 19 -9.06 -23.34 -11.78
N ASP A 20 -10.12 -22.57 -12.04
CA ASP A 20 -10.09 -21.41 -12.94
C ASP A 20 -9.39 -20.22 -12.26
N ALA A 21 -9.70 -19.99 -10.98
CA ALA A 21 -9.03 -18.99 -10.16
C ALA A 21 -7.51 -19.24 -10.08
N LEU A 22 -7.08 -20.47 -9.78
CA LEU A 22 -5.66 -20.84 -9.73
C LEU A 22 -4.97 -20.62 -11.07
N ALA A 23 -5.61 -20.96 -12.19
CA ALA A 23 -5.05 -20.73 -13.52
C ALA A 23 -4.85 -19.24 -13.81
N VAL A 24 -5.86 -18.40 -13.54
CA VAL A 24 -5.76 -16.94 -13.72
C VAL A 24 -4.65 -16.36 -12.85
N ILE A 25 -4.56 -16.76 -11.58
CA ILE A 25 -3.52 -16.28 -10.66
C ILE A 25 -2.12 -16.68 -11.15
N ALA A 26 -1.93 -17.92 -11.60
CA ALA A 26 -0.66 -18.37 -12.18
C ALA A 26 -0.29 -17.61 -13.46
N ASP A 27 -1.24 -17.41 -14.38
CA ASP A 27 -1.02 -16.71 -15.65
C ASP A 27 -0.63 -15.24 -15.47
N LEU A 28 -1.09 -14.59 -14.40
CA LEU A 28 -0.67 -13.23 -14.02
C LEU A 28 0.76 -13.18 -13.43
N GLY A 29 1.31 -14.35 -13.10
CA GLY A 29 2.68 -14.53 -12.58
C GLY A 29 2.79 -14.31 -11.08
N TYR A 30 1.75 -14.64 -10.32
CA TYR A 30 1.84 -14.83 -8.87
C TYR A 30 2.62 -16.12 -8.55
N SER A 31 3.24 -16.16 -7.37
CA SER A 31 4.04 -17.30 -6.88
C SER A 31 3.26 -18.24 -5.96
N GLY A 32 2.02 -17.91 -5.62
CA GLY A 32 1.20 -18.74 -4.74
C GLY A 32 -0.19 -18.16 -4.49
N VAL A 33 -0.94 -18.83 -3.62
CA VAL A 33 -2.28 -18.42 -3.20
C VAL A 33 -2.44 -18.50 -1.69
N ALA A 34 -3.25 -17.60 -1.14
CA ALA A 34 -3.84 -17.83 0.16
C ALA A 34 -5.21 -18.48 -0.06
N LEU A 35 -5.29 -19.79 0.16
CA LEU A 35 -6.46 -20.60 -0.10
C LEU A 35 -7.42 -20.51 1.08
N THR A 36 -8.50 -19.77 0.90
CA THR A 36 -9.59 -19.74 1.88
C THR A 36 -10.39 -21.03 1.81
N LEU A 37 -10.44 -21.78 2.90
CA LEU A 37 -11.29 -22.98 3.01
C LEU A 37 -12.75 -22.54 3.16
N ASP A 38 -13.54 -22.78 2.12
CA ASP A 38 -14.96 -22.42 2.03
C ASP A 38 -15.71 -23.44 1.15
N HIS A 39 -17.04 -23.37 1.15
CA HIS A 39 -17.94 -24.30 0.48
C HIS A 39 -17.65 -24.51 -1.02
N ASP A 40 -17.26 -23.44 -1.75
CA ASP A 40 -17.06 -23.50 -3.20
C ASP A 40 -15.66 -23.97 -3.61
N HIS A 41 -14.62 -23.54 -2.88
CA HIS A 41 -13.24 -23.81 -3.26
C HIS A 41 -12.70 -25.11 -2.68
N LEU A 42 -12.77 -25.29 -1.37
CA LEU A 42 -12.35 -26.51 -0.68
C LEU A 42 -13.05 -26.59 0.67
N ASP A 43 -14.16 -27.34 0.72
CA ASP A 43 -14.96 -27.51 1.92
C ASP A 43 -14.26 -28.50 2.89
N PRO A 44 -13.82 -28.05 4.08
CA PRO A 44 -13.14 -28.90 5.05
C PRO A 44 -14.05 -29.97 5.69
N PHE A 45 -15.37 -29.87 5.50
CA PHE A 45 -16.37 -30.81 6.01
C PHE A 45 -16.89 -31.77 4.93
N ALA A 46 -16.47 -31.62 3.67
CA ALA A 46 -16.83 -32.54 2.61
C ALA A 46 -16.37 -33.97 2.91
N ARG A 47 -17.20 -34.97 2.58
CA ARG A 47 -16.90 -36.39 2.84
C ARG A 47 -15.67 -36.88 2.07
N ASP A 48 -15.42 -36.28 0.92
CA ASP A 48 -14.32 -36.57 -0.01
C ASP A 48 -13.19 -35.53 0.07
N VAL A 49 -13.13 -34.72 1.14
CA VAL A 49 -12.12 -33.63 1.29
C VAL A 49 -10.70 -34.13 1.05
N ALA A 50 -10.32 -35.30 1.55
CA ALA A 50 -8.98 -35.85 1.34
C ALA A 50 -8.64 -36.08 -0.15
N GLU A 51 -9.64 -36.44 -0.98
CA GLU A 51 -9.46 -36.55 -2.42
C GLU A 51 -9.40 -35.18 -3.09
N GLN A 52 -10.27 -34.25 -2.68
CA GLN A 52 -10.27 -32.88 -3.18
C GLN A 52 -8.94 -32.20 -2.89
N THR A 53 -8.44 -32.26 -1.66
CA THR A 53 -7.14 -31.75 -1.21
C THR A 53 -5.99 -32.29 -2.07
N ARG A 54 -5.97 -33.59 -2.40
CA ARG A 54 -4.95 -34.16 -3.32
C ARG A 54 -5.03 -33.53 -4.71
N ARG A 55 -6.23 -33.39 -5.27
CA ARG A 55 -6.42 -32.74 -6.58
C ARG A 55 -5.98 -31.27 -6.54
N VAL A 56 -6.27 -30.55 -5.45
CA VAL A 56 -5.81 -29.17 -5.27
C VAL A 56 -4.28 -29.12 -5.20
N ARG A 57 -3.64 -29.97 -4.39
CA ARG A 57 -2.17 -30.05 -4.30
C ARG A 57 -1.54 -30.31 -5.67
N ASP A 58 -2.04 -31.31 -6.39
CA ASP A 58 -1.49 -31.69 -7.69
C ASP A 58 -1.64 -30.51 -8.68
N ARG A 59 -2.78 -29.81 -8.65
CA ARG A 59 -3.00 -28.61 -9.47
C ARG A 59 -2.09 -27.44 -9.10
N LEU A 60 -1.88 -27.19 -7.81
CA LEU A 60 -0.93 -26.18 -7.33
C LEU A 60 0.50 -26.51 -7.81
N GLY A 61 0.90 -27.77 -7.74
CA GLY A 61 2.18 -28.27 -8.23
C GLY A 61 2.37 -28.09 -9.73
N GLU A 62 1.36 -28.41 -10.54
CA GLU A 62 1.35 -28.17 -12.00
C GLU A 62 1.55 -26.69 -12.35
N LEU A 63 0.94 -25.80 -11.57
CA LEU A 63 1.00 -24.35 -11.77
C LEU A 63 2.22 -23.69 -11.11
N GLY A 64 2.98 -24.43 -10.30
CA GLY A 64 4.12 -23.90 -9.54
C GLY A 64 3.72 -22.90 -8.44
N LEU A 65 2.50 -23.02 -7.90
CA LEU A 65 1.97 -22.13 -6.88
C LEU A 65 2.25 -22.67 -5.47
N GLY A 66 2.87 -21.86 -4.62
CA GLY A 66 2.87 -22.09 -3.17
C GLY A 66 1.49 -21.85 -2.56
N VAL A 67 1.27 -22.27 -1.31
CA VAL A 67 -0.02 -22.12 -0.64
C VAL A 67 0.10 -21.79 0.84
N VAL A 68 -0.73 -20.86 1.29
CA VAL A 68 -1.12 -20.65 2.69
C VAL A 68 -2.59 -21.02 2.81
N VAL A 69 -3.01 -21.60 3.92
CA VAL A 69 -4.43 -21.91 4.18
C VAL A 69 -5.04 -20.81 5.05
N GLU A 70 -6.19 -20.28 4.65
CA GLU A 70 -6.94 -19.28 5.42
C GLU A 70 -8.27 -19.83 5.93
N THR A 71 -8.71 -19.33 7.08
CA THR A 71 -9.89 -19.82 7.80
C THR A 71 -10.98 -18.75 7.98
N GLY A 72 -11.02 -17.78 7.06
CA GLY A 72 -11.92 -16.61 7.04
C GLY A 72 -13.25 -16.79 6.30
N ALA A 73 -13.67 -18.02 6.00
CA ALA A 73 -14.96 -18.26 5.36
C ALA A 73 -16.14 -17.75 6.21
N ARG A 74 -17.08 -17.04 5.57
CA ARG A 74 -18.09 -16.25 6.28
C ARG A 74 -19.14 -17.09 6.98
N TYR A 75 -19.65 -18.11 6.34
CA TYR A 75 -20.83 -18.85 6.80
C TYR A 75 -20.58 -20.35 6.88
N LEU A 76 -19.31 -20.75 7.00
CA LEU A 76 -18.89 -22.16 6.95
C LEU A 76 -19.42 -22.99 8.14
N LEU A 77 -19.46 -22.39 9.33
CA LEU A 77 -19.89 -23.09 10.55
C LEU A 77 -21.33 -22.75 10.95
N ASP A 78 -21.81 -21.55 10.59
CA ASP A 78 -23.18 -21.09 10.85
C ASP A 78 -23.72 -20.34 9.60
N PRO A 79 -24.85 -20.77 9.03
CA PRO A 79 -25.43 -20.14 7.84
C PRO A 79 -26.10 -18.77 8.10
N TRP A 80 -26.35 -18.42 9.37
CA TRP A 80 -27.01 -17.18 9.77
C TRP A 80 -26.03 -16.14 10.31
N HIS A 81 -25.04 -16.59 11.08
CA HIS A 81 -24.12 -15.72 11.79
C HIS A 81 -22.73 -15.80 11.18
N LYS A 82 -22.31 -14.70 10.55
CA LYS A 82 -20.96 -14.57 9.97
C LYS A 82 -19.92 -14.98 11.02
N HIS A 83 -18.99 -15.85 10.65
CA HIS A 83 -17.80 -16.27 11.40
C HIS A 83 -18.07 -17.13 12.65
N GLN A 84 -19.33 -17.30 13.07
CA GLN A 84 -19.64 -17.99 14.33
C GLN A 84 -19.73 -19.51 14.17
N PRO A 85 -19.40 -20.28 15.22
CA PRO A 85 -18.73 -19.84 16.46
C PRO A 85 -17.23 -19.54 16.25
N THR A 86 -16.66 -18.78 17.18
CA THR A 86 -15.25 -18.34 17.19
C THR A 86 -14.52 -18.88 18.42
N LEU A 87 -13.24 -18.56 18.59
CA LEU A 87 -12.45 -19.01 19.75
C LEU A 87 -12.89 -18.35 21.06
N VAL A 88 -13.57 -17.20 21.00
CA VAL A 88 -14.08 -16.48 22.18
C VAL A 88 -15.56 -16.79 22.49
N SER A 89 -16.22 -17.58 21.65
CA SER A 89 -17.62 -17.98 21.81
C SER A 89 -17.80 -18.93 23.01
N ALA A 90 -19.03 -19.03 23.54
CA ALA A 90 -19.33 -19.87 24.71
C ALA A 90 -19.03 -21.36 24.49
N ASP A 91 -19.29 -21.85 23.27
CA ASP A 91 -18.88 -23.17 22.81
C ASP A 91 -17.91 -23.01 21.61
N PRO A 92 -16.58 -23.02 21.84
CA PRO A 92 -15.60 -22.90 20.77
C PRO A 92 -15.32 -24.22 20.04
N ALA A 93 -15.95 -25.34 20.44
CA ALA A 93 -15.62 -26.67 19.91
C ALA A 93 -15.72 -26.77 18.38
N PRO A 94 -16.76 -26.23 17.70
CA PRO A 94 -16.83 -26.28 16.25
C PRO A 94 -15.70 -25.48 15.55
N ARG A 95 -15.28 -24.35 16.13
CA ARG A 95 -14.14 -23.57 15.61
C ARG A 95 -12.83 -24.33 15.77
N ILE A 96 -12.62 -24.96 16.92
CA ILE A 96 -11.43 -25.79 17.17
C ILE A 96 -11.40 -27.00 16.21
N ASP A 97 -12.53 -27.68 15.97
CA ASP A 97 -12.60 -28.77 14.97
C ASP A 97 -12.28 -28.27 13.56
N PHE A 98 -12.81 -27.10 13.16
CA PHE A 98 -12.46 -26.49 11.88
C PHE A 98 -10.95 -26.21 11.77
N LEU A 99 -10.34 -25.56 12.76
CA LEU A 99 -8.91 -25.27 12.74
C LEU A 99 -8.07 -26.56 12.68
N ARG A 100 -8.47 -27.63 13.39
CA ARG A 100 -7.83 -28.96 13.30
C ARG A 100 -8.02 -29.66 11.94
N ARG A 101 -9.09 -29.35 11.21
CA ARG A 101 -9.25 -29.80 9.81
C ARG A 101 -8.35 -29.00 8.89
N ALA A 102 -8.29 -27.68 9.10
CA ALA A 102 -7.43 -26.79 8.34
C ALA A 102 -5.95 -27.17 8.48
N THR A 103 -5.48 -27.57 9.67
CA THR A 103 -4.10 -28.05 9.86
C THR A 103 -3.80 -29.33 9.08
N ARG A 104 -4.72 -30.30 9.07
CA ARG A 104 -4.58 -31.54 8.29
C ARG A 104 -4.59 -31.26 6.78
N ILE A 105 -5.48 -30.39 6.32
CA ILE A 105 -5.54 -29.96 4.92
C ILE A 105 -4.25 -29.23 4.54
N ALA A 106 -3.76 -28.33 5.39
CA ALA A 106 -2.51 -27.62 5.18
C ALA A 106 -1.31 -28.59 5.08
N GLU A 107 -1.24 -29.60 5.95
CA GLU A 107 -0.21 -30.64 5.88
C GLU A 107 -0.26 -31.40 4.55
N ASP A 108 -1.45 -31.87 4.15
CA ASP A 108 -1.65 -32.61 2.90
C ASP A 108 -1.36 -31.76 1.64
N LEU A 109 -1.58 -30.45 1.70
CA LEU A 109 -1.26 -29.48 0.64
C LEU A 109 0.23 -29.10 0.61
N GLY A 110 0.97 -29.29 1.72
CA GLY A 110 2.30 -28.73 1.91
C GLY A 110 2.28 -27.21 2.10
N ALA A 111 1.24 -26.68 2.77
CA ALA A 111 1.07 -25.25 2.99
C ALA A 111 2.09 -24.68 3.98
N GLU A 112 2.46 -23.42 3.78
CA GLU A 112 3.47 -22.73 4.60
C GLU A 112 2.98 -22.49 6.04
N CYS A 113 1.68 -22.22 6.20
CA CYS A 113 0.98 -22.13 7.48
C CYS A 113 -0.55 -22.15 7.31
N VAL A 114 -1.26 -22.18 8.43
CA VAL A 114 -2.70 -21.85 8.53
C VAL A 114 -2.86 -20.49 9.19
N SER A 115 -3.48 -19.54 8.50
CA SER A 115 -3.90 -18.24 9.06
C SER A 115 -5.26 -18.36 9.76
N PHE A 116 -5.37 -17.74 10.94
CA PHE A 116 -6.61 -17.71 11.71
C PHE A 116 -6.69 -16.45 12.60
N TRP A 117 -7.91 -16.09 13.00
CA TRP A 117 -8.22 -14.93 13.84
C TRP A 117 -9.04 -15.32 15.08
N SER A 118 -9.16 -14.40 16.06
CA SER A 118 -9.80 -14.66 17.37
C SER A 118 -11.33 -14.65 17.35
N GLY A 119 -11.91 -13.67 16.66
CA GLY A 119 -13.34 -13.37 16.62
C GLY A 119 -13.69 -12.17 17.49
N VAL A 120 -14.93 -11.70 17.38
CA VAL A 120 -15.46 -10.58 18.17
C VAL A 120 -15.84 -11.08 19.58
N GLN A 121 -15.45 -10.34 20.61
CA GLN A 121 -15.89 -10.59 21.98
C GLN A 121 -17.41 -10.48 22.09
N PRO A 122 -18.13 -11.53 22.55
CA PRO A 122 -19.55 -11.42 22.83
C PRO A 122 -19.83 -10.36 23.90
N SER A 123 -20.88 -9.56 23.73
CA SER A 123 -21.19 -8.43 24.61
C SER A 123 -21.57 -8.84 26.04
N ASP A 124 -21.95 -10.09 26.24
CA ASP A 124 -22.32 -10.70 27.51
C ASP A 124 -21.15 -11.42 28.22
N VAL A 125 -19.95 -11.39 27.64
CA VAL A 125 -18.76 -12.07 28.15
C VAL A 125 -17.72 -11.02 28.59
N ASP A 126 -17.16 -11.17 29.78
CA ASP A 126 -16.09 -10.30 30.28
C ASP A 126 -14.74 -10.61 29.60
N VAL A 127 -13.81 -9.65 29.65
CA VAL A 127 -12.51 -9.73 28.98
C VAL A 127 -11.67 -10.92 29.44
N GLU A 128 -11.68 -11.24 30.74
CA GLU A 128 -10.88 -12.34 31.29
C GLU A 128 -11.42 -13.70 30.80
N THR A 129 -12.74 -13.86 30.79
CA THR A 129 -13.37 -15.08 30.24
C THR A 129 -13.08 -15.22 28.74
N ALA A 130 -13.19 -14.15 27.96
CA ALA A 130 -12.87 -14.18 26.53
C ALA A 130 -11.38 -14.52 26.29
N TRP A 131 -10.48 -13.97 27.11
CA TRP A 131 -9.04 -14.26 27.04
C TRP A 131 -8.72 -15.71 27.36
N LEU A 132 -9.31 -16.27 28.42
CA LEU A 132 -9.15 -17.69 28.78
C LEU A 132 -9.63 -18.60 27.65
N ARG A 133 -10.81 -18.34 27.06
CA ARG A 133 -11.33 -19.11 25.93
C ARG A 133 -10.40 -19.04 24.70
N MET A 134 -9.93 -17.85 24.36
CA MET A 134 -8.99 -17.64 23.26
C MET A 134 -7.71 -18.45 23.48
N ARG A 135 -7.08 -18.31 24.66
CA ARG A 135 -5.84 -19.00 25.00
C ARG A 135 -5.99 -20.52 24.99
N ASP A 136 -7.01 -21.03 25.67
CA ASP A 136 -7.24 -22.47 25.79
C ASP A 136 -7.62 -23.09 24.43
N GLY A 137 -8.38 -22.37 23.61
CA GLY A 137 -8.71 -22.77 22.25
C GLY A 137 -7.48 -22.85 21.33
N VAL A 138 -6.59 -21.84 21.38
CA VAL A 138 -5.33 -21.88 20.62
C VAL A 138 -4.43 -23.02 21.10
N ALA A 139 -4.31 -23.22 22.42
CA ALA A 139 -3.55 -24.34 22.98
C ALA A 139 -4.08 -25.70 22.47
N ALA A 140 -5.40 -25.89 22.47
CA ALA A 140 -6.03 -27.13 22.00
C ALA A 140 -5.79 -27.42 20.52
N VAL A 141 -5.69 -26.39 19.66
CA VAL A 141 -5.33 -26.59 18.24
C VAL A 141 -3.84 -26.94 18.12
N LEU A 142 -2.97 -26.20 18.82
CA LEU A 142 -1.52 -26.41 18.83
C LEU A 142 -1.11 -27.83 19.25
N GLU A 143 -1.76 -28.40 20.26
CA GLU A 143 -1.50 -29.77 20.75
C GLU A 143 -1.56 -30.84 19.64
N THR A 144 -2.35 -30.57 18.60
CA THR A 144 -2.62 -31.50 17.50
C THR A 144 -2.05 -31.03 16.16
N SER A 145 -1.40 -29.86 16.11
CA SER A 145 -0.92 -29.28 14.86
C SER A 145 0.47 -29.80 14.51
N GLY A 146 0.61 -30.36 13.30
CA GLY A 146 1.91 -30.64 12.67
C GLY A 146 2.45 -29.48 11.83
N VAL A 147 1.68 -28.40 11.69
CA VAL A 147 1.99 -27.26 10.81
C VAL A 147 2.04 -25.95 11.59
N ARG A 148 2.65 -24.93 10.97
CA ARG A 148 2.67 -23.56 11.50
C ARG A 148 1.25 -22.97 11.50
N LEU A 149 0.91 -22.32 12.61
CA LEU A 149 -0.30 -21.53 12.81
C LEU A 149 0.09 -20.07 12.91
N ALA A 150 -0.66 -19.21 12.24
CA ALA A 150 -0.39 -17.78 12.17
C ALA A 150 -1.63 -17.03 12.66
N LEU A 151 -1.53 -16.40 13.84
CA LEU A 151 -2.62 -15.61 14.41
C LEU A 151 -2.63 -14.22 13.76
N GLU A 152 -3.77 -13.85 13.21
CA GLU A 152 -4.06 -12.56 12.59
C GLU A 152 -4.73 -11.63 13.60
N PRO A 153 -4.10 -10.49 13.97
CA PRO A 153 -4.80 -9.38 14.60
C PRO A 153 -5.74 -8.72 13.59
N GLU A 154 -7.02 -8.55 13.96
CA GLU A 154 -8.06 -8.06 13.04
C GLU A 154 -8.88 -6.91 13.66
N PRO A 155 -9.11 -5.79 12.95
CA PRO A 155 -9.91 -4.67 13.44
C PRO A 155 -11.33 -5.09 13.86
N GLY A 156 -11.69 -4.81 15.12
CA GLY A 156 -12.96 -5.18 15.72
C GLY A 156 -13.00 -6.59 16.32
N HIS A 157 -11.94 -7.39 16.18
CA HIS A 157 -11.80 -8.67 16.87
C HIS A 157 -11.19 -8.48 18.27
N PHE A 158 -11.31 -9.53 19.10
CA PHE A 158 -10.81 -9.52 20.47
C PHE A 158 -9.27 -9.39 20.54
N VAL A 159 -8.56 -10.06 19.63
CA VAL A 159 -7.16 -9.78 19.31
C VAL A 159 -7.17 -8.87 18.09
N GLN A 160 -7.02 -7.58 18.33
CA GLN A 160 -7.03 -6.53 17.31
C GLN A 160 -5.62 -6.05 16.96
N HIS A 161 -4.73 -6.02 17.95
CA HIS A 161 -3.37 -5.48 17.81
C HIS A 161 -2.31 -6.57 17.85
N LEU A 162 -1.21 -6.34 17.14
CA LEU A 162 0.00 -7.15 17.13
C LEU A 162 0.50 -7.44 18.54
N GLU A 163 0.52 -6.42 19.41
CA GLU A 163 0.91 -6.56 20.82
C GLU A 163 0.09 -7.64 21.54
N GLN A 164 -1.21 -7.71 21.30
CA GLN A 164 -2.09 -8.69 21.93
C GLN A 164 -1.78 -10.11 21.43
N ALA A 165 -1.50 -10.28 20.14
CA ALA A 165 -1.10 -11.57 19.58
C ALA A 165 0.26 -12.03 20.13
N LEU A 166 1.23 -11.13 20.23
CA LEU A 166 2.55 -11.42 20.83
C LEU A 166 2.45 -11.75 22.33
N ARG A 167 1.57 -11.05 23.06
CA ARG A 167 1.26 -11.36 24.46
C ARG A 167 0.68 -12.77 24.59
N LEU A 168 -0.33 -13.11 23.78
CA LEU A 168 -0.95 -14.44 23.81
C LEU A 168 0.10 -15.55 23.57
N ARG A 169 0.95 -15.36 22.56
CA ARG A 169 2.06 -16.28 22.26
C ARG A 169 3.00 -16.45 23.46
N THR A 170 3.33 -15.36 24.14
CA THR A 170 4.20 -15.37 25.32
C THR A 170 3.56 -16.15 26.48
N GLU A 171 2.28 -15.90 26.76
CA GLU A 171 1.53 -16.60 27.81
C GLU A 171 1.36 -18.11 27.53
N LEU A 172 1.33 -18.51 26.26
CA LEU A 172 1.33 -19.91 25.82
C LEU A 172 2.73 -20.56 25.87
N GLY A 173 3.76 -19.86 26.35
CA GLY A 173 5.12 -20.38 26.45
C GLY A 173 5.94 -20.27 25.16
N SER A 174 5.58 -19.36 24.26
CA SER A 174 6.29 -19.10 23.00
C SER A 174 6.48 -20.33 22.09
N PRO A 175 5.40 -21.09 21.77
CA PRO A 175 5.52 -22.27 20.94
C PRO A 175 6.10 -21.94 19.56
N GLU A 176 6.97 -22.82 19.04
CA GLU A 176 7.65 -22.65 17.75
C GLU A 176 6.67 -22.62 16.56
N LEU A 177 5.56 -23.33 16.67
CA LEU A 177 4.55 -23.44 15.63
C LEU A 177 3.53 -22.29 15.63
N LEU A 178 3.57 -21.37 16.60
CA LEU A 178 2.68 -20.21 16.62
C LEU A 178 3.45 -18.95 16.22
N GLY A 179 3.04 -18.35 15.11
CA GLY A 179 3.51 -17.07 14.62
C GLY A 179 2.35 -16.12 14.34
N ILE A 180 2.63 -15.12 13.49
CA ILE A 180 1.74 -14.01 13.17
C ILE A 180 1.41 -14.05 11.68
N THR A 181 0.13 -13.88 11.37
CA THR A 181 -0.29 -13.33 10.08
C THR A 181 -0.40 -11.83 10.27
N LEU A 182 0.35 -11.06 9.48
CA LEU A 182 0.22 -9.61 9.51
C LEU A 182 -0.48 -9.15 8.24
N ASP A 183 -1.71 -8.68 8.40
CA ASP A 183 -2.38 -7.86 7.41
C ASP A 183 -1.88 -6.42 7.55
N VAL A 184 -1.30 -5.91 6.46
CA VAL A 184 -0.66 -4.58 6.46
C VAL A 184 -1.68 -3.45 6.37
N GLY A 185 -2.87 -3.70 5.82
CA GLY A 185 -4.00 -2.78 5.85
C GLY A 185 -4.58 -2.65 7.26
N HIS A 186 -4.68 -3.75 8.01
CA HIS A 186 -5.07 -3.73 9.42
C HIS A 186 -4.12 -2.85 10.25
N CYS A 187 -2.82 -2.89 9.95
CA CYS A 187 -1.85 -1.98 10.58
C CYS A 187 -2.22 -0.51 10.35
N VAL A 188 -2.60 -0.13 9.13
CA VAL A 188 -3.04 1.24 8.82
C VAL A 188 -4.35 1.58 9.54
N ALA A 189 -5.28 0.64 9.64
CA ALA A 189 -6.60 0.88 10.21
C ALA A 189 -6.56 1.10 11.73
N VAL A 190 -5.78 0.31 12.48
CA VAL A 190 -5.88 0.30 13.95
C VAL A 190 -4.56 0.41 14.70
N GLU A 191 -3.41 0.09 14.08
CA GLU A 191 -2.15 0.10 14.84
C GLU A 191 -1.66 1.53 15.12
N PRO A 192 -1.05 1.77 16.30
CA PRO A 192 -0.44 3.06 16.61
C PRO A 192 0.87 3.31 15.82
N LYS A 193 1.37 2.28 15.12
CA LYS A 193 2.59 2.28 14.33
C LYS A 193 2.26 2.02 12.86
N ASN A 194 3.14 2.42 11.95
CA ASN A 194 2.92 2.09 10.53
C ASN A 194 3.22 0.61 10.25
N ALA A 195 2.72 0.09 9.12
CA ALA A 195 2.89 -1.31 8.73
C ALA A 195 4.36 -1.76 8.67
N ALA A 196 5.29 -0.91 8.22
CA ALA A 196 6.71 -1.25 8.15
C ALA A 196 7.34 -1.43 9.55
N GLU A 197 6.88 -0.67 10.55
CA GLU A 197 7.28 -0.86 11.95
C GLU A 197 6.69 -2.16 12.54
N CYS A 198 5.42 -2.45 12.27
CA CYS A 198 4.77 -3.70 12.67
C CYS A 198 5.48 -4.92 12.07
N VAL A 199 5.89 -4.85 10.80
CA VAL A 199 6.70 -5.89 10.15
C VAL A 199 8.02 -6.13 10.89
N ARG A 200 8.74 -5.07 11.28
CA ARG A 200 10.00 -5.19 12.03
C ARG A 200 9.80 -5.75 13.42
N GLU A 201 8.71 -5.37 14.08
CA GLU A 201 8.34 -5.86 15.41
C GLU A 201 7.96 -7.34 15.40
N ALA A 202 7.21 -7.80 14.40
CA ALA A 202 6.90 -9.21 14.23
C ALA A 202 8.15 -10.04 13.88
N GLY A 203 9.02 -9.52 13.02
CA GLY A 203 10.31 -10.12 12.68
C GLY A 203 10.19 -11.59 12.23
N GLU A 204 10.95 -12.48 12.86
CA GLU A 204 10.97 -13.92 12.54
C GLU A 204 9.64 -14.65 12.86
N LEU A 205 8.73 -14.03 13.62
CA LEU A 205 7.42 -14.59 13.94
C LEU A 205 6.42 -14.45 12.78
N LEU A 206 6.77 -13.68 11.74
CA LEU A 206 5.90 -13.46 10.60
C LEU A 206 5.83 -14.70 9.72
N PHE A 207 4.75 -15.45 9.82
CA PHE A 207 4.52 -16.70 9.07
C PHE A 207 3.71 -16.48 7.80
N ASN A 208 2.85 -15.45 7.79
CA ASN A 208 2.05 -15.04 6.64
C ASN A 208 1.93 -13.52 6.58
N VAL A 209 1.74 -12.98 5.38
CA VAL A 209 1.46 -11.56 5.16
C VAL A 209 0.27 -11.42 4.23
N GLN A 210 -0.71 -10.62 4.64
CA GLN A 210 -1.82 -10.21 3.80
C GLN A 210 -1.57 -8.77 3.33
N LEU A 211 -1.81 -8.52 2.04
CA LEU A 211 -1.48 -7.28 1.35
C LEU A 211 -2.74 -6.66 0.74
N ASP A 212 -3.10 -5.50 1.22
CA ASP A 212 -4.18 -4.67 0.72
C ASP A 212 -3.91 -3.21 1.10
N ASP A 213 -4.87 -2.32 0.90
CA ASP A 213 -4.79 -0.95 1.36
C ASP A 213 -5.97 -0.62 2.25
N MET A 214 -5.81 0.30 3.19
CA MET A 214 -6.86 0.71 4.13
C MET A 214 -6.70 2.18 4.52
N ARG A 215 -7.70 2.72 5.21
CA ARG A 215 -7.67 4.06 5.79
C ARG A 215 -7.66 4.00 7.31
N PRO A 216 -7.03 4.97 7.99
CA PRO A 216 -7.04 5.04 9.45
C PRO A 216 -8.45 5.01 10.04
N GLY A 217 -8.67 4.13 11.01
CA GLY A 217 -9.95 3.96 11.71
C GLY A 217 -11.06 3.27 10.92
N VAL A 218 -10.81 2.78 9.70
CA VAL A 218 -11.82 2.13 8.85
C VAL A 218 -11.37 0.74 8.45
N HIS A 219 -12.13 -0.28 8.86
CA HIS A 219 -11.91 -1.67 8.43
C HIS A 219 -12.58 -1.91 7.07
N GLU A 220 -11.89 -1.52 6.00
CA GLU A 220 -12.29 -1.73 4.61
C GLU A 220 -11.06 -2.05 3.76
N HIS A 221 -10.98 -3.27 3.23
CA HIS A 221 -9.93 -3.68 2.30
C HIS A 221 -10.11 -2.98 0.95
N LEU A 222 -9.13 -2.20 0.54
CA LEU A 222 -9.09 -1.39 -0.69
C LEU A 222 -7.98 -1.85 -1.63
N GLU A 223 -8.10 -1.52 -2.92
CA GLU A 223 -7.00 -1.71 -3.86
C GLU A 223 -5.82 -0.77 -3.53
N PHE A 224 -4.59 -1.17 -3.86
CA PHE A 224 -3.40 -0.35 -3.61
C PHE A 224 -3.50 1.03 -4.26
N GLY A 225 -3.33 2.07 -3.45
CA GLY A 225 -3.41 3.47 -3.85
C GLY A 225 -4.77 4.13 -3.58
N GLU A 226 -5.75 3.38 -3.07
CA GLU A 226 -7.06 3.92 -2.65
C GLU A 226 -7.13 4.19 -1.13
N GLY A 227 -6.16 3.67 -0.37
CA GLY A 227 -5.96 3.92 1.06
C GLY A 227 -4.69 4.74 1.33
N GLU A 228 -4.09 4.51 2.50
CA GLU A 228 -2.96 5.27 3.03
C GLU A 228 -1.71 4.41 3.33
N LEU A 229 -1.67 3.15 2.89
CA LEU A 229 -0.52 2.28 3.08
C LEU A 229 0.73 2.80 2.34
N ASP A 230 1.86 2.95 3.05
CA ASP A 230 3.18 3.00 2.38
C ASP A 230 3.60 1.59 1.93
N LEU A 231 3.07 1.16 0.79
CA LEU A 231 3.34 -0.15 0.22
C LEU A 231 4.85 -0.35 -0.05
N THR A 232 5.52 0.69 -0.55
CA THR A 232 6.96 0.60 -0.86
C THR A 232 7.79 0.42 0.41
N GLY A 233 7.52 1.21 1.45
CA GLY A 233 8.18 1.09 2.76
C GLY A 233 7.90 -0.26 3.43
N THR A 234 6.68 -0.77 3.30
CA THR A 234 6.27 -2.06 3.87
C THR A 234 6.99 -3.24 3.19
N LEU A 235 7.04 -3.27 1.85
CA LEU A 235 7.80 -4.30 1.11
C LEU A 235 9.31 -4.19 1.37
N ALA A 236 9.82 -2.98 1.58
CA ALA A 236 11.21 -2.77 1.99
C ALA A 236 11.49 -3.41 3.35
N ALA A 237 10.60 -3.23 4.33
CA ALA A 237 10.72 -3.84 5.66
C ALA A 237 10.65 -5.37 5.59
N LEU A 238 9.77 -5.95 4.77
CA LEU A 238 9.72 -7.41 4.56
C LEU A 238 11.04 -7.94 4.00
N THR A 239 11.66 -7.22 3.07
CA THR A 239 12.97 -7.59 2.53
C THR A 239 14.07 -7.47 3.59
N GLU A 240 14.02 -6.41 4.41
CA GLU A 240 14.96 -6.11 5.49
C GLU A 240 15.00 -7.22 6.54
N ILE A 241 13.84 -7.68 7.00
CA ILE A 241 13.73 -8.80 7.96
C ILE A 241 14.00 -10.16 7.31
N GLY A 242 14.26 -10.21 6.01
CA GLY A 242 14.54 -11.45 5.29
C GLY A 242 13.34 -12.35 5.09
N TYR A 243 12.12 -11.81 5.04
CA TYR A 243 10.89 -12.60 4.81
C TYR A 243 11.00 -13.45 3.52
N ARG A 244 10.55 -14.70 3.59
CA ARG A 244 10.60 -15.70 2.49
C ARG A 244 9.25 -16.38 2.23
N GLY A 245 8.27 -16.16 3.10
CA GLY A 245 6.93 -16.71 2.94
C GLY A 245 6.15 -16.01 1.82
N LEU A 246 4.92 -16.46 1.60
CA LEU A 246 3.98 -15.77 0.72
C LEU A 246 3.50 -14.44 1.33
N ALA A 247 3.46 -13.40 0.52
CA ALA A 247 2.75 -12.17 0.83
C ALA A 247 1.58 -12.04 -0.15
N ALA A 248 0.38 -12.38 0.31
CA ALA A 248 -0.78 -12.59 -0.54
C ALA A 248 -1.73 -11.40 -0.52
N VAL A 249 -2.28 -11.03 -1.67
CA VAL A 249 -3.27 -9.95 -1.74
C VAL A 249 -4.59 -10.39 -1.13
N GLU A 250 -5.18 -9.61 -0.23
CA GLU A 250 -6.46 -9.93 0.43
C GLU A 250 -7.55 -8.92 0.08
N LEU A 251 -8.45 -9.29 -0.84
CA LEU A 251 -9.52 -8.42 -1.33
C LEU A 251 -10.87 -9.15 -1.41
N PRO A 252 -11.46 -9.58 -0.27
CA PRO A 252 -12.63 -10.46 -0.22
C PRO A 252 -13.94 -9.82 -0.73
N ARG A 253 -13.95 -8.54 -1.08
CA ARG A 253 -15.12 -7.81 -1.63
C ARG A 253 -14.99 -7.47 -3.12
N HIS A 254 -13.89 -7.87 -3.75
CA HIS A 254 -13.55 -7.51 -5.12
C HIS A 254 -13.79 -8.63 -6.14
N SER A 255 -14.47 -9.71 -5.74
CA SER A 255 -14.67 -10.91 -6.57
C SER A 255 -15.44 -10.64 -7.87
N HIS A 256 -16.24 -9.58 -7.90
CA HIS A 256 -16.99 -9.13 -9.08
C HIS A 256 -16.09 -8.70 -10.26
N ALA A 257 -14.83 -8.35 -10.00
CA ALA A 257 -13.84 -7.92 -10.99
C ALA A 257 -12.49 -8.64 -10.83
N ALA A 258 -12.50 -9.87 -10.27
CA ALA A 258 -11.32 -10.55 -9.74
C ALA A 258 -10.10 -10.59 -10.68
N PRO A 259 -10.20 -10.96 -11.98
CA PRO A 259 -9.02 -11.01 -12.85
C PRO A 259 -8.37 -9.64 -13.09
N ASP A 260 -9.17 -8.58 -13.16
CA ASP A 260 -8.69 -7.22 -13.41
C ASP A 260 -8.06 -6.61 -12.16
N VAL A 261 -8.67 -6.84 -11.00
CA VAL A 261 -8.14 -6.46 -9.70
C VAL A 261 -6.80 -7.17 -9.47
N ALA A 262 -6.76 -8.50 -9.62
CA ALA A 262 -5.53 -9.27 -9.48
C ALA A 262 -4.40 -8.80 -10.43
N ARG A 263 -4.73 -8.39 -11.66
CA ARG A 263 -3.74 -7.83 -12.60
C ARG A 263 -3.21 -6.47 -12.14
N ARG A 264 -4.07 -5.60 -11.62
CA ARG A 264 -3.66 -4.30 -11.06
C ARG A 264 -2.81 -4.50 -9.81
N SER A 265 -3.22 -5.37 -8.90
CA SER A 265 -2.49 -5.67 -7.67
C SER A 265 -1.06 -6.16 -7.93
N ILE A 266 -0.85 -7.14 -8.81
CA ILE A 266 0.53 -7.61 -9.11
C ILE A 266 1.38 -6.54 -9.79
N THR A 267 0.76 -5.66 -10.57
CA THR A 267 1.46 -4.53 -11.21
C THR A 267 1.93 -3.53 -10.15
N ALA A 268 1.06 -3.16 -9.20
CA ALA A 268 1.40 -2.29 -8.09
C ALA A 268 2.49 -2.89 -7.20
N LEU A 269 2.38 -4.18 -6.85
CA LEU A 269 3.38 -4.89 -6.05
C LEU A 269 4.75 -4.93 -6.70
N ARG A 270 4.82 -5.25 -8.01
CA ARG A 270 6.10 -5.26 -8.76
C ARG A 270 6.70 -3.86 -8.87
N ALA A 271 5.88 -2.82 -9.02
CA ALA A 271 6.34 -1.43 -9.05
C ALA A 271 6.93 -1.00 -7.69
N ALA A 272 6.20 -1.26 -6.60
CA ALA A 272 6.64 -0.94 -5.24
C ALA A 272 7.89 -1.71 -4.83
N ASP A 273 7.96 -3.00 -5.15
CA ASP A 273 9.13 -3.85 -4.89
C ASP A 273 10.37 -3.39 -5.67
N TRP A 274 10.20 -3.03 -6.95
CA TRP A 274 11.28 -2.42 -7.73
C TRP A 274 11.75 -1.12 -7.09
N LEU A 275 10.84 -0.25 -6.67
CA LEU A 275 11.17 1.05 -6.08
C LEU A 275 11.92 0.88 -4.75
N ALA A 276 11.46 -0.02 -3.87
CA ALA A 276 12.16 -0.36 -2.63
C ALA A 276 13.60 -0.84 -2.90
N GLY A 277 13.78 -1.69 -3.92
CA GLY A 277 15.11 -2.13 -4.35
C GLY A 277 15.97 -1.01 -4.96
N ALA A 278 15.35 -0.09 -5.71
CA ALA A 278 16.01 1.04 -6.33
C ALA A 278 16.48 2.07 -5.29
N GLU A 279 15.64 2.40 -4.30
CA GLU A 279 16.02 3.27 -3.18
C GLU A 279 17.23 2.71 -2.41
N ARG A 280 17.19 1.42 -2.05
CA ARG A 280 18.35 0.75 -1.41
C ARG A 280 19.60 0.82 -2.28
N SER A 281 19.44 0.65 -3.58
CA SER A 281 20.57 0.71 -4.53
C SER A 281 21.17 2.12 -4.63
N VAL A 282 20.33 3.16 -4.61
CA VAL A 282 20.78 4.57 -4.62
C VAL A 282 21.48 4.90 -3.30
N ARG A 283 20.93 4.49 -2.15
CA ARG A 283 21.58 4.72 -0.85
C ARG A 283 22.96 4.08 -0.77
N ALA A 284 23.12 2.88 -1.32
CA ALA A 284 24.39 2.16 -1.32
C ALA A 284 25.39 2.68 -2.37
N ASP A 285 24.91 3.17 -3.50
CA ASP A 285 25.72 3.69 -4.61
C ASP A 285 24.96 4.82 -5.33
N PRO A 286 25.17 6.08 -4.91
CA PRO A 286 24.46 7.24 -5.43
C PRO A 286 24.53 7.40 -6.96
N VAL A 287 25.60 6.92 -7.60
CA VAL A 287 25.78 7.01 -9.07
C VAL A 287 24.67 6.27 -9.82
N LYS A 288 24.05 5.25 -9.20
CA LYS A 288 22.95 4.48 -9.80
C LYS A 288 21.72 5.33 -10.08
N ILE A 289 21.54 6.48 -9.41
CA ILE A 289 20.42 7.39 -9.67
C ILE A 289 20.31 7.74 -11.16
N ARG A 290 21.46 7.91 -11.83
CA ARG A 290 21.56 8.26 -13.26
C ARG A 290 20.93 7.22 -14.19
N THR A 291 20.74 5.99 -13.72
CA THR A 291 20.10 4.91 -14.49
C THR A 291 18.71 4.56 -13.96
N LEU A 292 18.50 4.64 -12.65
CA LEU A 292 17.25 4.28 -11.99
C LEU A 292 16.19 5.37 -12.12
N PHE A 293 16.58 6.65 -12.08
CA PHE A 293 15.69 7.78 -12.20
C PHE A 293 15.00 7.86 -13.59
N PRO A 294 15.71 7.65 -14.72
CA PRO A 294 15.07 7.47 -16.03
C PRO A 294 14.22 6.20 -16.16
N ALA A 295 14.58 5.13 -15.44
CA ALA A 295 13.86 3.86 -15.50
C ALA A 295 12.48 3.89 -14.81
N ALA A 296 12.22 4.87 -13.95
CA ALA A 296 10.99 4.99 -13.16
C ALA A 296 9.72 4.86 -14.02
N GLY A 297 9.63 5.56 -15.16
CA GLY A 297 8.46 5.49 -16.06
C GLY A 297 8.16 4.08 -16.59
N ARG A 298 9.18 3.24 -16.80
CA ARG A 298 8.99 1.86 -17.26
C ARG A 298 8.68 0.90 -16.14
N LYS A 299 9.09 1.20 -14.91
CA LYS A 299 9.06 0.26 -13.79
C LYS A 299 7.92 0.54 -12.80
N ALA A 300 7.63 1.81 -12.55
CA ALA A 300 6.53 2.26 -11.71
C ALA A 300 5.26 2.66 -12.50
N GLY A 301 5.32 2.64 -13.83
CA GLY A 301 4.24 3.12 -14.70
C GLY A 301 4.21 4.64 -14.83
N ARG A 302 3.23 5.16 -15.60
CA ARG A 302 3.03 6.60 -15.84
C ARG A 302 1.58 7.03 -15.64
N SER A 303 0.86 6.29 -14.80
CA SER A 303 -0.57 6.55 -14.61
C SER A 303 -0.74 7.88 -13.88
N PRO A 304 -1.66 8.76 -14.34
CA PRO A 304 -1.94 10.00 -13.64
C PRO A 304 -2.64 9.71 -12.31
N LEU A 305 -2.27 10.46 -11.27
CA LEU A 305 -2.84 10.35 -9.91
C LEU A 305 -4.05 11.26 -9.68
N ASP A 306 -4.43 12.00 -10.73
CA ASP A 306 -5.67 12.77 -10.85
C ASP A 306 -6.12 12.70 -12.32
N ALA A 307 -7.19 13.41 -12.70
CA ALA A 307 -7.73 13.36 -14.06
C ALA A 307 -6.70 13.65 -15.18
N ARG A 308 -5.66 14.45 -14.92
CA ARG A 308 -4.61 14.81 -15.91
C ARG A 308 -3.18 14.64 -15.40
N GLY A 309 -2.99 14.23 -14.14
CA GLY A 309 -1.70 14.19 -13.45
C GLY A 309 -1.07 15.57 -13.25
N LEU A 310 -1.89 16.62 -13.15
CA LEU A 310 -1.40 18.00 -12.99
C LEU A 310 -1.34 18.44 -11.52
N VAL A 311 -2.24 17.94 -10.68
CA VAL A 311 -2.29 18.31 -9.26
C VAL A 311 -1.32 17.43 -8.49
N HIS A 312 -1.48 16.11 -8.60
CA HIS A 312 -0.70 15.12 -7.86
C HIS A 312 0.41 14.47 -8.69
N GLY A 313 0.47 14.71 -9.99
CA GLY A 313 1.49 14.11 -10.85
C GLY A 313 1.11 12.71 -11.33
N THR A 314 2.14 11.91 -11.63
CA THR A 314 2.04 10.55 -12.16
C THR A 314 2.80 9.56 -11.26
N THR A 315 2.53 8.26 -11.40
CA THR A 315 3.18 7.23 -10.58
C THR A 315 4.72 7.25 -10.70
N ASP A 316 5.28 7.61 -11.85
CA ASP A 316 6.73 7.79 -12.01
C ASP A 316 7.26 9.10 -11.43
N ASP A 317 6.46 10.16 -11.31
CA ASP A 317 6.86 11.35 -10.56
C ASP A 317 7.05 11.02 -9.08
N HIS A 318 6.12 10.26 -8.50
CA HIS A 318 6.22 9.80 -7.10
C HIS A 318 7.42 8.87 -6.89
N ALA A 319 7.66 7.93 -7.81
CA ALA A 319 8.84 7.06 -7.74
C ALA A 319 10.15 7.88 -7.81
N ARG A 320 10.23 8.85 -8.72
CA ARG A 320 11.39 9.76 -8.84
C ARG A 320 11.60 10.61 -7.59
N ALA A 321 10.54 11.15 -7.00
CA ALA A 321 10.62 11.91 -5.75
C ALA A 321 11.20 11.06 -4.61
N ARG A 322 10.77 9.79 -4.50
CA ARG A 322 11.31 8.86 -3.51
C ARG A 322 12.78 8.50 -3.77
N LEU A 323 13.18 8.33 -5.02
CA LEU A 323 14.59 8.13 -5.38
C LEU A 323 15.47 9.35 -5.04
N LEU A 324 14.94 10.57 -5.15
CA LEU A 324 15.65 11.78 -4.73
C LEU A 324 15.79 11.88 -3.21
N ALA A 325 14.76 11.49 -2.46
CA ALA A 325 14.88 11.39 -1.01
C ALA A 325 15.95 10.36 -0.61
N ALA A 326 15.96 9.18 -1.25
CA ALA A 326 17.00 8.18 -1.03
C ALA A 326 18.42 8.66 -1.44
N LEU A 327 18.52 9.52 -2.44
CA LEU A 327 19.79 10.17 -2.83
C LEU A 327 20.26 11.16 -1.77
N ALA A 328 19.33 11.94 -1.20
CA ALA A 328 19.61 12.90 -0.15
C ALA A 328 20.13 12.23 1.14
N ASP A 329 19.67 11.03 1.45
CA ASP A 329 20.19 10.22 2.57
C ASP A 329 21.67 9.84 2.40
N ALA A 330 22.22 9.87 1.17
CA ALA A 330 23.52 9.29 0.83
C ALA A 330 24.58 10.31 0.39
N LEU A 331 24.19 11.53 0.02
CA LEU A 331 25.08 12.58 -0.45
C LEU A 331 25.14 13.76 0.51
N ARG A 332 26.28 14.48 0.51
CA ARG A 332 26.38 15.78 1.16
C ARG A 332 25.68 16.84 0.32
N ASP A 333 25.26 17.94 0.95
CA ASP A 333 24.39 18.95 0.33
C ASP A 333 24.89 19.49 -1.01
N GLY A 334 26.17 19.84 -1.14
CA GLY A 334 26.73 20.33 -2.42
C GLY A 334 26.83 19.26 -3.52
N GLU A 335 27.07 18.00 -3.14
CA GLU A 335 27.06 16.87 -4.10
C GLU A 335 25.63 16.56 -4.55
N LEU A 336 24.68 16.61 -3.61
CA LEU A 336 23.25 16.45 -3.87
C LEU A 336 22.73 17.55 -4.80
N ALA A 337 23.02 18.82 -4.49
CA ALA A 337 22.61 19.96 -5.29
C ALA A 337 23.09 19.84 -6.74
N LYS A 338 24.36 19.45 -6.93
CA LYS A 338 24.92 19.20 -8.26
C LYS A 338 24.20 18.07 -8.99
N GLU A 339 23.98 16.93 -8.35
CA GLU A 339 23.35 15.77 -8.99
C GLU A 339 21.88 16.07 -9.35
N VAL A 340 21.13 16.74 -8.48
CA VAL A 340 19.75 17.19 -8.74
C VAL A 340 19.70 18.15 -9.94
N ALA A 341 20.65 19.09 -10.03
CA ALA A 341 20.75 19.98 -11.17
C ALA A 341 21.08 19.24 -12.48
N GLU A 342 21.96 18.23 -12.44
CA GLU A 342 22.29 17.39 -13.60
C GLU A 342 21.08 16.56 -14.07
N LEU A 343 20.35 15.93 -13.13
CA LEU A 343 19.13 15.17 -13.44
C LEU A 343 18.06 16.03 -14.12
N TYR A 344 17.88 17.27 -13.67
CA TYR A 344 16.95 18.20 -14.31
C TYR A 344 17.47 18.70 -15.66
N ARG A 345 18.74 19.08 -15.74
CA ARG A 345 19.31 19.69 -16.96
C ARG A 345 19.32 18.73 -18.14
N TYR A 346 19.62 17.46 -17.89
CA TYR A 346 19.75 16.44 -18.94
C TYR A 346 18.51 15.56 -19.08
N GLY A 347 17.53 15.70 -18.18
CA GLY A 347 16.33 14.90 -18.19
C GLY A 347 15.27 15.34 -19.21
N ASP A 348 14.42 14.40 -19.62
CA ASP A 348 13.22 14.68 -20.41
C ASP A 348 12.14 15.42 -19.59
N GLY A 349 11.01 15.76 -20.22
CA GLY A 349 9.93 16.48 -19.54
C GLY A 349 9.36 15.76 -18.31
N ALA A 350 9.29 14.41 -18.34
CA ALA A 350 8.81 13.62 -17.20
C ALA A 350 9.86 13.54 -16.08
N GLU A 351 11.14 13.41 -16.45
CA GLU A 351 12.25 13.41 -15.50
C GLU A 351 12.39 14.76 -14.79
N ARG A 352 12.32 15.87 -15.54
CA ARG A 352 12.29 17.23 -14.99
C ARG A 352 11.10 17.46 -14.06
N ARG A 353 9.91 16.99 -14.45
CA ARG A 353 8.71 17.05 -13.60
C ARG A 353 8.92 16.27 -12.30
N GLY A 354 9.49 15.07 -12.37
CA GLY A 354 9.85 14.26 -11.21
C GLY A 354 10.84 14.96 -10.27
N VAL A 355 11.84 15.67 -10.82
CA VAL A 355 12.75 16.49 -10.00
C VAL A 355 11.98 17.57 -9.25
N LEU A 356 11.18 18.38 -9.94
CA LEU A 356 10.42 19.47 -9.33
C LEU A 356 9.48 18.96 -8.22
N ARG A 357 8.81 17.83 -8.46
CA ARG A 357 7.93 17.20 -7.46
C ARG A 357 8.71 16.69 -6.25
N GLY A 358 9.95 16.24 -6.42
CA GLY A 358 10.80 15.73 -5.33
C GLY A 358 11.53 16.80 -4.50
N LEU A 359 11.68 18.03 -5.00
CA LEU A 359 12.47 19.08 -4.32
C LEU A 359 12.04 19.32 -2.86
N HIS A 360 10.76 19.18 -2.56
CA HIS A 360 10.23 19.44 -1.23
C HIS A 360 10.62 18.39 -0.17
N LEU A 361 11.18 17.25 -0.60
CA LEU A 361 11.67 16.17 0.26
C LEU A 361 13.17 16.28 0.56
N LEU A 362 13.87 17.20 -0.12
CA LEU A 362 15.31 17.40 0.05
C LEU A 362 15.62 18.24 1.31
N PRO A 363 16.82 18.10 1.90
CA PRO A 363 17.24 18.88 3.06
C PRO A 363 17.20 20.38 2.78
N GLY A 364 16.91 21.16 3.83
CA GLY A 364 16.79 22.62 3.77
C GLY A 364 18.11 23.39 3.77
N ASP A 365 19.19 22.81 3.22
CA ASP A 365 20.47 23.49 3.09
C ASP A 365 20.42 24.61 2.02
N ALA A 366 21.21 25.66 2.21
CA ALA A 366 21.19 26.84 1.34
C ALA A 366 21.56 26.52 -0.12
N GLU A 367 22.50 25.61 -0.37
CA GLU A 367 22.94 25.27 -1.73
C GLU A 367 21.89 24.43 -2.48
N VAL A 368 21.21 23.54 -1.76
CA VAL A 368 20.09 22.74 -2.27
C VAL A 368 18.89 23.63 -2.56
N ILE A 369 18.58 24.58 -1.67
CA ILE A 369 17.49 25.54 -1.86
C ILE A 369 17.78 26.46 -3.06
N ASP A 370 18.98 27.04 -3.17
CA ASP A 370 19.36 27.89 -4.32
C ASP A 370 19.20 27.12 -5.64
N THR A 371 19.67 25.87 -5.68
CA THR A 371 19.50 25.01 -6.84
C THR A 371 18.03 24.80 -7.15
N GLY A 372 17.22 24.41 -6.16
CA GLY A 372 15.78 24.21 -6.34
C GLY A 372 15.06 25.46 -6.85
N LEU A 373 15.40 26.65 -6.34
CA LEU A 373 14.87 27.93 -6.81
C LEU A 373 15.18 28.16 -8.30
N ARG A 374 16.43 27.95 -8.72
CA ARG A 374 16.83 28.06 -10.13
C ARG A 374 16.06 27.10 -11.03
N LEU A 375 15.83 25.86 -10.59
CA LEU A 375 15.06 24.87 -11.35
C LEU A 375 13.57 25.24 -11.46
N VAL A 376 12.97 25.69 -10.36
CA VAL A 376 11.57 26.14 -10.33
C VAL A 376 11.36 27.36 -11.23
N GLU A 377 12.25 28.35 -11.17
CA GLU A 377 12.17 29.52 -12.05
C GLU A 377 12.31 29.14 -13.54
N ASP A 378 13.21 28.21 -13.87
CA ASP A 378 13.33 27.71 -15.25
C ASP A 378 12.03 27.02 -15.72
N ALA A 379 11.45 26.16 -14.87
CA ALA A 379 10.17 25.51 -15.15
C ALA A 379 9.03 26.53 -15.35
N LEU A 380 8.99 27.58 -14.53
CA LEU A 380 8.02 28.67 -14.66
C LEU A 380 8.22 29.52 -15.92
N ARG A 381 9.40 29.49 -16.56
CA ARG A 381 9.64 30.12 -17.87
C ARG A 381 9.23 29.21 -19.04
N ALA A 382 9.19 27.89 -18.85
CA ALA A 382 8.79 26.92 -19.87
C ALA A 382 7.28 26.95 -20.18
N ASN A 383 6.88 26.54 -21.39
CA ASN A 383 5.47 26.45 -21.81
C ASN A 383 4.82 25.08 -21.54
N ASP A 384 5.54 24.18 -20.88
CA ASP A 384 5.02 22.86 -20.49
C ASP A 384 4.15 22.99 -19.23
N ILE A 385 2.85 22.70 -19.37
CA ILE A 385 1.88 22.84 -18.28
C ILE A 385 2.14 21.88 -17.12
N GLY A 386 2.77 20.71 -17.37
CA GLY A 386 3.14 19.75 -16.33
C GLY A 386 4.33 20.24 -15.50
N LEU A 387 5.31 20.88 -16.13
CA LEU A 387 6.42 21.53 -15.44
C LEU A 387 5.95 22.74 -14.63
N VAL A 388 5.06 23.58 -15.19
CA VAL A 388 4.49 24.73 -14.46
C VAL A 388 3.72 24.25 -13.23
N ALA A 389 2.87 23.23 -13.37
CA ALA A 389 2.12 22.67 -12.26
C ALA A 389 3.04 22.08 -11.17
N ALA A 390 4.09 21.35 -11.56
CA ALA A 390 5.05 20.79 -10.61
C ALA A 390 5.91 21.86 -9.92
N ALA A 391 6.26 22.93 -10.63
CA ALA A 391 7.07 24.03 -10.10
C ALA A 391 6.36 24.78 -8.97
N LEU A 392 5.02 24.85 -8.98
CA LEU A 392 4.22 25.53 -7.95
C LEU A 392 3.80 24.62 -6.78
N GLY A 393 4.51 23.50 -6.61
CA GLY A 393 4.32 22.57 -5.49
C GLY A 393 4.85 23.07 -4.13
N PRO A 394 4.97 22.18 -3.13
CA PRO A 394 5.31 22.55 -1.76
C PRO A 394 6.68 23.24 -1.59
N PHE A 395 7.63 22.97 -2.48
CA PHE A 395 8.93 23.66 -2.48
C PHE A 395 8.75 25.16 -2.78
N ALA A 396 7.97 25.49 -3.83
CA ALA A 396 7.68 26.88 -4.18
C ALA A 396 6.91 27.62 -3.08
N GLN A 397 5.94 26.95 -2.44
CA GLN A 397 5.23 27.52 -1.30
C GLN A 397 6.19 27.99 -0.20
N ARG A 398 7.26 27.25 0.08
CA ARG A 398 8.20 27.57 1.16
C ARG A 398 9.28 28.57 0.76
N HIS A 399 9.76 28.51 -0.49
CA HIS A 399 11.01 29.19 -0.86
C HIS A 399 10.87 30.28 -1.91
N LEU A 400 9.86 30.25 -2.80
CA LEU A 400 9.72 31.31 -3.80
C LEU A 400 9.36 32.64 -3.15
N ASP A 401 9.92 33.72 -3.67
CA ASP A 401 9.52 35.07 -3.31
C ASP A 401 8.08 35.36 -3.77
N ALA A 402 7.47 36.38 -3.17
CA ALA A 402 6.07 36.69 -3.43
C ALA A 402 5.82 37.13 -4.88
N HIS A 403 6.75 37.86 -5.51
CA HIS A 403 6.58 38.32 -6.88
C HIS A 403 6.57 37.13 -7.86
N THR A 404 7.59 36.28 -7.81
CA THR A 404 7.69 35.11 -8.70
C THR A 404 6.52 34.15 -8.49
N TRP A 405 6.13 33.90 -7.25
CA TRP A 405 5.00 33.02 -6.94
C TRP A 405 3.67 33.55 -7.51
N ARG A 406 3.35 34.84 -7.33
CA ARG A 406 2.12 35.45 -7.89
C ARG A 406 2.09 35.37 -9.42
N HIS A 407 3.21 35.63 -10.07
CA HIS A 407 3.33 35.48 -11.52
C HIS A 407 3.16 34.02 -11.98
N GLY A 408 3.61 33.06 -11.18
CA GLY A 408 3.33 31.64 -11.38
C GLY A 408 1.84 31.32 -11.31
N VAL A 409 1.12 31.84 -10.31
CA VAL A 409 -0.34 31.69 -10.19
C VAL A 409 -1.07 32.27 -11.40
N LEU A 410 -0.72 33.49 -11.83
CA LEU A 410 -1.28 34.07 -13.07
C LEU A 410 -0.98 33.19 -14.29
N LYS A 411 0.22 32.62 -14.38
CA LYS A 411 0.56 31.71 -15.47
C LYS A 411 -0.33 30.48 -15.48
N CYS A 412 -0.67 29.92 -14.32
CA CYS A 412 -1.63 28.81 -14.24
C CYS A 412 -2.98 29.19 -14.86
N LEU A 413 -3.53 30.35 -14.47
CA LEU A 413 -4.79 30.87 -15.03
C LEU A 413 -4.71 31.10 -16.55
N PHE A 414 -3.56 31.58 -17.05
CA PHE A 414 -3.36 31.81 -18.48
C PHE A 414 -3.24 30.50 -19.28
N THR A 415 -2.59 29.48 -18.72
CA THR A 415 -2.24 28.23 -19.41
C THR A 415 -3.20 27.07 -19.15
N GLY A 416 -4.20 27.25 -18.27
CA GLY A 416 -5.20 26.24 -17.94
C GLY A 416 -4.68 25.14 -16.99
N VAL A 417 -3.62 25.42 -16.25
CA VAL A 417 -3.18 24.59 -15.11
C VAL A 417 -4.14 24.84 -13.95
N PRO A 418 -4.73 23.79 -13.34
CA PRO A 418 -5.61 23.95 -12.19
C PRO A 418 -4.90 24.65 -11.02
N VAL A 419 -5.53 25.65 -10.41
CA VAL A 419 -4.95 26.33 -9.22
C VAL A 419 -4.85 25.40 -8.02
N ALA A 420 -5.57 24.28 -8.02
CA ALA A 420 -5.39 23.18 -7.07
C ALA A 420 -3.96 22.60 -7.07
N ALA A 421 -3.19 22.75 -8.17
CA ALA A 421 -1.78 22.37 -8.22
C ALA A 421 -0.86 23.35 -7.46
N VAL A 422 -1.34 24.56 -7.14
CA VAL A 422 -0.57 25.58 -6.41
C VAL A 422 -0.62 25.30 -4.93
N SER A 423 0.51 24.91 -4.36
CA SER A 423 0.62 24.67 -2.91
C SER A 423 0.58 25.97 -2.13
N GLY A 424 -0.22 26.00 -1.07
CA GLY A 424 -0.30 27.12 -0.14
C GLY A 424 -1.04 28.35 -0.66
N LEU A 425 -1.97 28.18 -1.61
CA LEU A 425 -2.71 29.29 -2.22
C LEU A 425 -3.38 30.18 -1.15
N ALA A 426 -4.18 29.58 -0.26
CA ALA A 426 -4.85 30.30 0.82
C ALA A 426 -3.88 31.03 1.74
N GLN A 427 -2.73 30.41 2.06
CA GLN A 427 -1.75 30.97 3.00
C GLN A 427 -0.90 32.09 2.39
N ARG A 428 -0.73 32.10 1.06
CA ARG A 428 0.14 33.06 0.35
C ARG A 428 -0.63 34.10 -0.46
N ALA A 429 -1.94 33.96 -0.60
CA ALA A 429 -2.76 34.93 -1.28
C ALA A 429 -2.74 36.27 -0.54
N ASP A 430 -2.65 37.35 -1.30
CA ASP A 430 -2.60 38.71 -0.75
C ASP A 430 -3.30 39.70 -1.67
N ALA A 431 -3.40 40.96 -1.20
CA ALA A 431 -4.08 42.02 -1.91
C ALA A 431 -3.49 42.28 -3.31
N GLU A 432 -2.19 42.06 -3.51
CA GLU A 432 -1.56 42.25 -4.81
C GLU A 432 -1.93 41.12 -5.78
N LEU A 433 -1.98 39.87 -5.31
CA LEU A 433 -2.50 38.76 -6.12
C LEU A 433 -3.95 39.01 -6.54
N VAL A 434 -4.81 39.46 -5.60
CA VAL A 434 -6.21 39.80 -5.90
C VAL A 434 -6.31 40.86 -6.97
N ARG A 435 -5.53 41.93 -6.85
CA ARG A 435 -5.47 43.01 -7.82
C ARG A 435 -5.06 42.49 -9.20
N MET A 436 -3.98 41.70 -9.26
CA MET A 436 -3.47 41.09 -10.49
C MET A 436 -4.50 40.17 -11.17
N VAL A 437 -5.19 39.33 -10.40
CA VAL A 437 -6.23 38.42 -10.94
C VAL A 437 -7.45 39.20 -11.39
N THR A 438 -7.85 40.25 -10.65
CA THR A 438 -8.95 41.14 -11.04
C THR A 438 -8.67 41.83 -12.37
N ASP A 439 -7.45 42.36 -12.55
CA ASP A 439 -7.00 42.96 -13.80
C ASP A 439 -7.03 41.95 -14.95
N TYR A 440 -6.54 40.73 -14.72
CA TYR A 440 -6.58 39.63 -15.70
C TYR A 440 -8.02 39.29 -16.11
N VAL A 441 -8.93 39.15 -15.15
CA VAL A 441 -10.35 38.88 -15.40
C VAL A 441 -10.99 40.00 -16.22
N ALA A 442 -10.71 41.27 -15.88
CA ALA A 442 -11.19 42.42 -16.62
C ALA A 442 -10.65 42.45 -18.06
N GLU A 443 -9.36 42.16 -18.26
CA GLU A 443 -8.74 42.08 -19.60
C GLU A 443 -9.35 40.97 -20.46
N ARG A 444 -9.60 39.78 -19.88
CA ARG A 444 -10.26 38.67 -20.59
C ARG A 444 -11.66 39.06 -21.04
N LYS A 445 -12.47 39.63 -20.13
CA LYS A 445 -13.84 40.11 -20.42
C LYS A 445 -13.85 41.19 -21.50
N ALA A 446 -12.95 42.18 -21.40
CA ALA A 446 -12.83 43.26 -22.39
C ALA A 446 -12.44 42.73 -23.78
N ALA A 447 -11.64 41.67 -23.84
CA ALA A 447 -11.27 40.99 -25.08
C ALA A 447 -12.32 39.97 -25.58
N GLY A 448 -13.46 39.82 -24.90
CA GLY A 448 -14.50 38.84 -25.25
C GLY A 448 -14.05 37.38 -25.08
N ARG A 449 -13.07 37.12 -24.21
CA ARG A 449 -12.52 35.79 -23.94
C ARG A 449 -13.10 35.23 -22.63
N ASP A 450 -13.29 33.91 -22.56
CA ASP A 450 -13.79 33.24 -21.35
C ASP A 450 -12.86 33.44 -20.15
N VAL A 451 -13.44 33.55 -18.95
CA VAL A 451 -12.69 33.64 -17.70
C VAL A 451 -12.56 32.23 -17.12
N PRO A 452 -11.33 31.76 -16.79
CA PRO A 452 -11.16 30.47 -16.12
C PRO A 452 -11.91 30.44 -14.77
N PRO A 453 -12.69 29.39 -14.46
CA PRO A 453 -13.39 29.26 -13.17
C PRO A 453 -12.44 29.38 -11.97
N ASP A 454 -11.22 28.89 -12.12
CA ASP A 454 -10.17 28.97 -11.10
C ASP A 454 -9.78 30.40 -10.71
N ALA A 455 -10.08 31.42 -11.54
CA ALA A 455 -9.87 32.81 -11.16
C ALA A 455 -10.77 33.20 -9.99
N ASP A 456 -12.01 32.71 -9.95
CA ASP A 456 -12.93 32.97 -8.85
C ASP A 456 -12.46 32.28 -7.55
N LEU A 457 -11.87 31.09 -7.66
CA LEU A 457 -11.27 30.40 -6.51
C LEU A 457 -10.14 31.24 -5.89
N VAL A 458 -9.24 31.79 -6.72
CA VAL A 458 -8.15 32.64 -6.22
C VAL A 458 -8.70 33.91 -5.54
N LEU A 459 -9.75 34.52 -6.09
CA LEU A 459 -10.38 35.71 -5.50
C LEU A 459 -11.12 35.42 -4.18
N GLN A 460 -11.66 34.21 -4.02
CA GLN A 460 -12.34 33.79 -2.78
C GLN A 460 -11.34 33.47 -1.66
N GLU A 461 -10.26 32.74 -1.97
CA GLU A 461 -9.22 32.35 -1.01
C GLU A 461 -8.45 33.54 -0.45
N ALA A 462 -8.32 34.62 -1.22
CA ALA A 462 -7.61 35.83 -0.81
C ALA A 462 -8.47 36.83 -0.02
N GLY A 463 -9.79 36.59 0.06
CA GLY A 463 -10.75 37.42 0.79
C GLY A 463 -11.02 36.96 2.22
N GLN A 464 -10.43 35.83 2.63
CA GLN A 464 -10.40 35.30 4.00
C GLN A 464 -9.09 35.70 4.68
#